data_AF-A0A5A9P0W3-F1
#
_entry.id   AF-A0A5A9P0W3-F1
#
_cell.length_a   1.000
_cell.length_b   1.000
_cell.length_c   1.000
_cell.angle_alpha   90.00
_cell.angle_beta   90.00
_cell.angle_gamma   90.00
#
_symmetry.space_group_name_H-M   'P 1'
#
loop_
_entity.id
_entity.type
_entity.pdbx_description
1 polymer ?
#
loop_
_entity_poly.entity_id
_entity_poly.type
_entity_poly.pdbx_seq_one_letter_code
_entity_poly.pdbx_strand_id
1 'polypeptide(L)'
;MADDLGDEWWTHGDNSGPSETDEDTQPPTEEQQNKSTSKKRKSEKPTQENTKKKKKKETDQKECFITQERSEEKGDKESNTKKKRRKKKKTITDVLASAEPVPGSPADLRSLLKSHYSQTRSVIEQEELTLPDSCFLNINDLTHTLSSYLKEVCPKWAKIQKQHTETRSIVLLIVCGSALRTIDLIKQIGAFKGEAKVQKLFARHIKLDDHIKVLGKGVTHIGVGTPGRIAALLEKEGLTMQGMRYLIFDWNHRDQKQRRMVDITEVKTDLLKIMDLGLVQSCREGSAKIGLF
;
A
#
# COMPACT_ATOMS: atom_id res chain seq x y z
N MET A 1 -12.59 -37.01 -38.98
CA MET A 1 -11.24 -37.04 -38.39
C MET A 1 -10.55 -35.81 -38.98
N ALA A 2 -10.44 -34.72 -38.24
CA ALA A 2 -9.63 -34.53 -37.04
C ALA A 2 -8.17 -34.33 -37.42
N ASP A 3 -7.74 -33.07 -37.32
CA ASP A 3 -6.50 -32.67 -36.66
C ASP A 3 -6.82 -31.37 -35.90
N ASP A 4 -6.17 -31.17 -34.75
CA ASP A 4 -6.35 -30.01 -33.87
C ASP A 4 -4.98 -29.40 -33.54
N LEU A 5 -5.00 -28.16 -33.07
CA LEU A 5 -3.91 -27.19 -33.08
C LEU A 5 -2.78 -27.49 -32.06
N GLY A 6 -1.61 -26.91 -32.33
CA GLY A 6 -0.53 -26.70 -31.34
C GLY A 6 0.88 -26.82 -31.93
N ASP A 7 1.80 -25.86 -31.74
CA ASP A 7 1.62 -24.51 -31.22
C ASP A 7 2.82 -23.60 -31.62
N GLU A 8 2.79 -22.33 -31.21
CA GLU A 8 3.88 -21.33 -31.11
C GLU A 8 5.26 -21.56 -31.79
N TRP A 9 5.73 -20.58 -32.57
CA TRP A 9 7.00 -19.88 -32.30
C TRP A 9 7.11 -18.54 -33.06
N TRP A 10 7.58 -17.48 -32.41
CA TRP A 10 7.75 -16.15 -33.00
C TRP A 10 9.23 -15.87 -33.34
N THR A 11 9.55 -15.58 -34.60
CA THR A 11 10.81 -14.93 -34.99
C THR A 11 10.62 -13.93 -36.12
N HIS A 12 10.91 -12.66 -35.80
CA HIS A 12 11.52 -11.60 -36.63
C HIS A 12 11.32 -11.61 -38.16
N GLY A 13 10.78 -10.50 -38.66
CA GLY A 13 11.03 -10.05 -40.04
C GLY A 13 12.18 -9.04 -40.06
N ASP A 14 13.21 -9.30 -40.86
CA ASP A 14 14.30 -8.37 -41.16
C ASP A 14 13.86 -7.24 -42.09
N ASN A 15 14.68 -6.17 -42.17
CA ASN A 15 14.68 -5.26 -43.31
C ASN A 15 16.12 -4.97 -43.76
N SER A 16 16.40 -5.16 -45.03
CA SER A 16 17.74 -5.20 -45.62
C SER A 16 18.18 -3.89 -46.28
N GLY A 17 19.49 -3.74 -46.51
CA GLY A 17 20.12 -2.61 -47.22
C GLY A 17 21.66 -2.73 -47.21
N PRO A 18 22.33 -3.04 -48.34
CA PRO A 18 23.74 -3.48 -48.33
C PRO A 18 24.75 -2.55 -49.05
N SER A 19 26.03 -2.75 -48.76
CA SER A 19 27.17 -2.49 -49.68
C SER A 19 28.42 -3.27 -49.22
N GLU A 20 29.24 -3.75 -50.16
CA GLU A 20 30.34 -4.73 -49.96
C GLU A 20 31.74 -4.07 -49.85
N THR A 21 32.75 -4.80 -49.31
CA THR A 21 33.99 -5.27 -49.98
C THR A 21 35.12 -5.69 -49.00
N ASP A 22 35.34 -7.00 -48.89
CA ASP A 22 36.60 -7.81 -48.95
C ASP A 22 37.97 -7.50 -48.26
N GLU A 23 38.70 -8.62 -48.03
CA GLU A 23 40.15 -8.86 -47.77
C GLU A 23 40.88 -8.23 -46.55
N ASP A 24 41.93 -8.81 -45.94
CA ASP A 24 42.36 -10.22 -45.68
C ASP A 24 43.54 -10.23 -44.63
N THR A 25 44.08 -11.41 -44.26
CA THR A 25 45.43 -11.69 -43.69
C THR A 25 45.62 -11.72 -42.15
N GLN A 26 46.47 -12.65 -41.70
CA GLN A 26 46.97 -12.95 -40.34
C GLN A 26 48.52 -13.17 -40.39
N PRO A 27 49.24 -13.57 -39.31
CA PRO A 27 49.39 -13.10 -37.91
C PRO A 27 50.92 -12.79 -37.65
N PRO A 28 51.68 -13.32 -36.65
CA PRO A 28 51.49 -13.59 -35.20
C PRO A 28 52.61 -13.02 -34.26
N THR A 29 52.42 -13.12 -32.93
CA THR A 29 53.43 -13.56 -31.90
C THR A 29 52.72 -13.65 -30.51
N GLU A 30 52.73 -14.80 -29.82
CA GLU A 30 53.55 -15.16 -28.62
C GLU A 30 53.25 -14.32 -27.35
N GLU A 31 53.12 -14.83 -26.10
CA GLU A 31 53.03 -16.14 -25.40
C GLU A 31 52.67 -15.79 -23.90
N GLN A 32 52.26 -16.59 -22.89
CA GLN A 32 52.19 -18.01 -22.51
C GLN A 32 50.82 -18.35 -21.86
N GLN A 33 50.34 -19.59 -21.72
CA GLN A 33 50.68 -20.71 -20.80
C GLN A 33 50.64 -20.34 -19.28
N ASN A 34 50.04 -21.13 -18.37
CA ASN A 34 50.00 -22.60 -18.36
C ASN A 34 48.70 -23.23 -17.76
N LYS A 35 48.57 -24.58 -17.80
CA LYS A 35 47.35 -25.38 -17.50
C LYS A 35 47.46 -26.28 -16.24
N SER A 36 46.31 -26.71 -15.69
CA SER A 36 45.94 -28.12 -15.31
C SER A 36 44.73 -28.11 -14.31
N THR A 37 43.59 -28.81 -14.44
CA THR A 37 43.21 -30.26 -14.54
C THR A 37 43.52 -31.12 -13.29
N SER A 38 42.64 -31.99 -12.72
CA SER A 38 41.18 -32.25 -12.89
C SER A 38 40.61 -33.29 -11.87
N LYS A 39 39.27 -33.45 -11.79
CA LYS A 39 38.46 -34.68 -11.44
C LYS A 39 38.40 -35.29 -9.99
N LYS A 40 37.24 -35.08 -9.34
CA LYS A 40 36.16 -36.09 -8.99
C LYS A 40 36.32 -37.12 -7.81
N ARG A 41 35.17 -37.37 -7.12
CA ARG A 41 34.83 -38.38 -6.04
C ARG A 41 35.20 -37.98 -4.59
N LYS A 42 34.71 -38.63 -3.50
CA LYS A 42 33.37 -39.10 -2.98
C LYS A 42 33.65 -39.92 -1.68
N SER A 43 32.71 -40.00 -0.72
CA SER A 43 32.69 -40.90 0.49
C SER A 43 33.77 -40.60 1.57
N GLU A 44 33.64 -40.93 2.88
CA GLU A 44 32.50 -41.31 3.75
C GLU A 44 32.87 -41.09 5.26
N LYS A 45 31.97 -41.40 6.21
CA LYS A 45 32.23 -41.35 7.67
C LYS A 45 32.84 -42.67 8.20
N PRO A 46 33.52 -42.62 9.36
CA PRO A 46 32.95 -43.15 10.62
C PRO A 46 33.03 -42.08 11.77
N THR A 47 32.86 -42.31 13.09
CA THR A 47 32.61 -43.50 13.95
C THR A 47 31.74 -43.15 15.20
N GLN A 48 31.60 -44.13 16.09
CA GLN A 48 31.05 -44.29 17.46
C GLN A 48 31.80 -43.56 18.61
N GLU A 49 31.44 -43.62 19.92
CA GLU A 49 30.16 -43.84 20.66
C GLU A 49 30.44 -43.85 22.20
N ASN A 50 29.45 -43.40 23.01
CA ASN A 50 29.13 -43.75 24.43
C ASN A 50 28.71 -42.51 25.26
N THR A 51 27.85 -42.53 26.28
CA THR A 51 26.56 -43.17 26.63
C THR A 51 26.25 -42.78 28.09
N LYS A 52 25.05 -42.25 28.40
CA LYS A 52 24.17 -42.66 29.55
C LYS A 52 22.96 -41.72 29.81
N LYS A 53 21.77 -42.31 29.67
CA LYS A 53 20.55 -42.32 30.55
C LYS A 53 20.57 -41.36 31.78
N LYS A 54 19.45 -40.79 32.28
CA LYS A 54 18.00 -40.79 31.94
C LYS A 54 17.26 -39.82 32.90
N LYS A 55 16.22 -39.10 32.46
CA LYS A 55 14.86 -39.08 33.07
C LYS A 55 13.85 -38.28 32.22
N LYS A 56 12.55 -38.46 32.51
CA LYS A 56 11.39 -38.11 31.66
C LYS A 56 10.33 -37.39 32.48
N LYS A 57 9.63 -36.42 31.89
CA LYS A 57 8.22 -36.08 32.18
C LYS A 57 7.63 -35.26 31.03
N GLU A 58 6.67 -35.82 30.29
CA GLU A 58 5.72 -35.01 29.53
C GLU A 58 4.64 -34.42 30.46
N THR A 59 4.04 -33.31 30.05
CA THR A 59 2.58 -33.13 30.18
C THR A 59 2.04 -32.42 28.94
N ASP A 60 1.03 -33.05 28.34
CA ASP A 60 0.10 -32.58 27.30
C ASP A 60 -0.81 -31.41 27.78
N GLN A 61 -1.65 -30.70 26.98
CA GLN A 61 -1.80 -30.48 25.53
C GLN A 61 -2.76 -29.27 25.30
N LYS A 62 -2.79 -28.74 24.05
CA LYS A 62 -3.94 -28.26 23.24
C LYS A 62 -5.07 -27.43 23.90
N GLU A 63 -5.36 -26.23 23.40
CA GLU A 63 -6.29 -26.00 22.26
C GLU A 63 -7.68 -26.63 22.44
N CYS A 64 -8.61 -25.87 23.05
CA CYS A 64 -10.03 -26.23 23.07
C CYS A 64 -10.73 -25.74 21.79
N PHE A 65 -11.09 -26.69 20.91
CA PHE A 65 -12.04 -26.44 19.83
C PHE A 65 -13.46 -26.22 20.35
N ILE A 66 -14.30 -25.55 19.55
CA ILE A 66 -15.74 -25.38 19.83
C ILE A 66 -16.49 -26.62 19.32
N THR A 67 -17.29 -27.23 20.21
CA THR A 67 -18.32 -28.21 19.84
C THR A 67 -19.61 -27.87 20.62
N GLN A 68 -20.78 -28.12 20.02
CA GLN A 68 -22.08 -27.67 20.50
C GLN A 68 -23.04 -28.86 20.68
N GLU A 69 -23.85 -28.83 21.75
CA GLU A 69 -24.99 -29.74 22.03
C GLU A 69 -24.60 -31.22 22.31
N ARG A 70 -25.42 -32.07 22.93
CA ARG A 70 -26.77 -31.94 23.52
C ARG A 70 -26.99 -32.95 24.65
N SER A 71 -27.65 -32.56 25.75
CA SER A 71 -28.48 -33.46 26.56
C SER A 71 -29.40 -32.65 27.49
N GLU A 72 -30.57 -33.22 27.78
CA GLU A 72 -31.64 -32.63 28.59
C GLU A 72 -31.94 -33.59 29.76
N GLU A 73 -32.28 -33.08 30.96
CA GLU A 73 -33.48 -33.49 31.71
C GLU A 73 -33.63 -32.73 33.06
N LYS A 74 -34.86 -32.81 33.59
CA LYS A 74 -35.50 -31.93 34.57
C LYS A 74 -34.87 -31.91 35.98
N GLY A 75 -35.05 -30.78 36.66
CA GLY A 75 -34.94 -30.65 38.12
C GLY A 75 -35.63 -29.38 38.60
N ASP A 76 -36.86 -29.49 39.11
CA ASP A 76 -37.72 -28.34 39.38
C ASP A 76 -37.41 -27.67 40.74
N LYS A 77 -37.39 -26.32 40.74
CA LYS A 77 -37.56 -25.47 41.93
C LYS A 77 -37.76 -24.00 41.57
N GLU A 78 -39.03 -23.61 41.58
CA GLU A 78 -39.51 -22.23 41.48
C GLU A 78 -38.79 -21.28 42.45
N SER A 79 -38.21 -20.19 41.94
CA SER A 79 -37.69 -19.08 42.74
C SER A 79 -37.82 -17.75 41.99
N ASN A 80 -38.96 -17.08 42.19
CA ASN A 80 -39.36 -15.88 41.46
C ASN A 80 -38.54 -14.64 41.85
N THR A 81 -37.35 -14.50 41.27
CA THR A 81 -36.49 -13.30 41.42
C THR A 81 -36.32 -12.57 40.09
N LYS A 82 -36.80 -11.31 40.06
CA LYS A 82 -36.83 -10.46 38.86
C LYS A 82 -35.40 -10.18 38.35
N LYS A 83 -34.95 -10.90 37.32
CA LYS A 83 -33.68 -10.65 36.62
C LYS A 83 -33.69 -9.25 36.00
N LYS A 84 -33.22 -8.25 36.76
CA LYS A 84 -32.91 -6.90 36.25
C LYS A 84 -32.01 -7.06 35.03
N ARG A 85 -32.52 -6.74 33.83
CA ARG A 85 -31.71 -6.66 32.60
C ARG A 85 -30.62 -5.62 32.85
N ARG A 86 -29.40 -6.07 33.20
CA ARG A 86 -28.20 -5.23 33.19
C ARG A 86 -28.12 -4.63 31.78
N LYS A 87 -28.45 -3.34 31.64
CA LYS A 87 -28.15 -2.59 30.42
C LYS A 87 -26.66 -2.77 30.19
N LYS A 88 -26.26 -3.48 29.14
CA LYS A 88 -24.84 -3.54 28.73
C LYS A 88 -24.40 -2.08 28.60
N LYS A 89 -23.34 -1.67 29.30
CA LYS A 89 -22.74 -0.36 29.05
C LYS A 89 -22.36 -0.35 27.56
N LYS A 90 -22.85 0.62 26.79
CA LYS A 90 -22.41 0.80 25.40
C LYS A 90 -20.88 0.86 25.40
N THR A 91 -20.25 0.02 24.60
CA THR A 91 -18.83 0.09 24.29
C THR A 91 -18.57 1.42 23.57
N ILE A 92 -17.36 1.96 23.63
CA ILE A 92 -17.02 3.20 22.90
C ILE A 92 -17.34 3.06 21.40
N THR A 93 -17.08 1.90 20.82
CA THR A 93 -17.48 1.52 19.46
C THR A 93 -18.99 1.57 19.22
N ASP A 94 -19.82 1.15 20.18
CA ASP A 94 -21.30 1.20 20.09
C ASP A 94 -21.83 2.65 20.15
N VAL A 95 -21.10 3.54 20.83
CA VAL A 95 -21.43 4.98 20.85
C VAL A 95 -21.04 5.62 19.52
N LEU A 96 -19.82 5.38 19.03
CA LEU A 96 -19.32 5.88 17.74
C LEU A 96 -20.15 5.37 16.55
N ALA A 97 -20.62 4.11 16.59
CA ALA A 97 -21.54 3.56 15.59
C ALA A 97 -22.96 4.13 15.66
N SER A 98 -23.31 4.85 16.74
CA SER A 98 -24.60 5.50 16.93
C SER A 98 -24.56 7.03 16.79
N ALA A 99 -23.41 7.59 16.40
CA ALA A 99 -23.26 8.99 16.04
C ALA A 99 -23.36 9.14 14.52
N GLU A 100 -23.95 10.24 14.05
CA GLU A 100 -23.99 10.54 12.61
C GLU A 100 -22.57 10.82 12.09
N PRO A 101 -22.21 10.33 10.89
CA PRO A 101 -20.88 10.53 10.33
C PRO A 101 -20.74 11.99 9.86
N VAL A 102 -19.96 12.78 10.59
CA VAL A 102 -19.55 14.12 10.16
C VAL A 102 -18.45 13.99 9.09
N PRO A 103 -18.58 14.64 7.91
CA PRO A 103 -17.54 14.63 6.89
C PRO A 103 -16.29 15.39 7.33
N GLY A 104 -15.12 14.92 6.90
CA GLY A 104 -13.83 15.54 7.15
C GLY A 104 -13.69 16.90 6.49
N SER A 105 -13.39 17.92 7.29
CA SER A 105 -13.19 19.29 6.84
C SER A 105 -11.70 19.64 6.69
N PRO A 106 -11.35 20.65 5.86
CA PRO A 106 -10.03 21.27 5.84
C PRO A 106 -9.54 21.80 7.20
N ALA A 107 -10.45 22.04 8.16
CA ALA A 107 -10.11 22.41 9.53
C ALA A 107 -9.64 21.21 10.36
N ASP A 108 -10.16 20.01 10.13
CA ASP A 108 -9.71 18.78 10.84
C ASP A 108 -8.26 18.44 10.50
N LEU A 109 -7.87 18.49 9.22
CA LEU A 109 -6.47 18.27 8.82
C LEU A 109 -5.55 19.36 9.39
N ARG A 110 -5.96 20.63 9.36
CA ARG A 110 -5.16 21.72 9.95
C ARG A 110 -5.03 21.62 11.46
N SER A 111 -6.08 21.20 12.16
CA SER A 111 -6.05 20.91 13.60
C SER A 111 -5.07 19.76 13.91
N LEU A 112 -5.11 18.69 13.12
CA LEU A 112 -4.20 17.55 13.22
C LEU A 112 -2.73 17.95 13.01
N LEU A 113 -2.44 18.75 11.98
CA LEU A 113 -1.10 19.27 11.68
C LEU A 113 -0.61 20.22 12.78
N LYS A 114 -1.42 21.21 13.16
CA LYS A 114 -1.08 22.17 14.23
C LYS A 114 -0.81 21.47 15.56
N SER A 115 -1.57 20.42 15.90
CA SER A 115 -1.35 19.60 17.10
C SER A 115 -0.09 18.72 17.04
N HIS A 116 0.48 18.47 15.86
CA HIS A 116 1.75 17.75 15.70
C HIS A 116 2.93 18.73 15.74
N TYR A 117 2.84 19.82 14.99
CA TYR A 117 3.92 20.81 14.89
C TYR A 117 4.09 21.65 16.16
N SER A 118 3.03 21.87 16.95
CA SER A 118 3.15 22.52 18.27
C SER A 118 3.99 21.76 19.29
N GLN A 119 4.30 20.48 19.04
CA GLN A 119 5.15 19.63 19.87
C GLN A 119 6.56 19.41 19.30
N THR A 120 6.80 19.80 18.04
CA THR A 120 7.99 19.40 17.27
C THR A 120 8.68 20.52 16.50
N ARG A 121 8.05 21.69 16.37
CA ARG A 121 8.49 22.80 15.50
C ARG A 121 8.38 24.15 16.21
N SER A 122 9.27 25.08 15.87
CA SER A 122 9.20 26.48 16.29
C SER A 122 7.95 27.19 15.75
N VAL A 123 7.61 28.36 16.29
CA VAL A 123 6.44 29.15 15.84
C VAL A 123 6.57 29.56 14.37
N ILE A 124 7.79 29.91 13.93
CA ILE A 124 8.06 30.33 12.54
C ILE A 124 7.85 29.16 11.57
N GLU A 125 8.40 27.98 11.89
CA GLU A 125 8.14 26.75 11.11
C GLU A 125 6.66 26.37 11.09
N GLN A 126 5.89 26.63 12.15
CA GLN A 126 4.44 26.36 12.17
C GLN A 126 3.66 27.27 11.20
N GLU A 127 4.09 28.52 11.00
CA GLU A 127 3.51 29.41 9.99
C GLU A 127 3.87 28.94 8.57
N GLU A 128 5.11 28.52 8.34
CA GLU A 128 5.54 27.94 7.06
C GLU A 128 4.89 26.58 6.73
N LEU A 129 4.50 25.80 7.74
CA LEU A 129 3.82 24.51 7.57
C LEU A 129 2.28 24.65 7.53
N THR A 130 1.74 25.88 7.59
CA THR A 130 0.29 26.11 7.54
C THR A 130 -0.25 26.07 6.10
N LEU A 131 -1.26 25.22 5.88
CA LEU A 131 -1.93 25.06 4.58
C LEU A 131 -3.06 26.09 4.37
N PRO A 132 -3.02 26.95 3.33
CA PRO A 132 -4.15 27.82 2.98
C PRO A 132 -5.33 27.04 2.37
N ASP A 133 -6.51 27.67 2.34
CA ASP A 133 -7.74 27.09 1.79
C ASP A 133 -7.61 26.67 0.33
N SER A 134 -6.80 27.40 -0.46
CA SER A 134 -6.54 27.13 -1.87
C SER A 134 -5.86 25.78 -2.15
N CYS A 135 -5.21 25.17 -1.15
CA CYS A 135 -4.65 23.82 -1.24
C CYS A 135 -5.73 22.73 -1.26
N PHE A 136 -6.95 23.02 -0.82
CA PHE A 136 -8.00 22.01 -0.67
C PHE A 136 -8.86 21.87 -1.93
N LEU A 137 -9.43 20.67 -2.09
CA LEU A 137 -10.48 20.32 -3.04
C LEU A 137 -11.85 20.44 -2.35
N ASN A 138 -12.93 20.32 -3.11
CA ASN A 138 -14.29 20.29 -2.57
C ASN A 138 -14.43 19.18 -1.51
N ILE A 139 -15.23 19.44 -0.47
CA ILE A 139 -15.45 18.51 0.64
C ILE A 139 -16.41 17.40 0.17
N ASN A 140 -16.09 16.12 0.44
CA ASN A 140 -17.06 15.05 0.25
C ASN A 140 -18.14 15.13 1.34
N ASP A 141 -19.38 15.39 0.96
CA ASP A 141 -20.56 15.44 1.83
C ASP A 141 -21.10 14.06 2.25
N LEU A 142 -20.36 13.00 1.92
CA LEU A 142 -20.68 11.57 2.08
C LEU A 142 -21.71 11.02 1.09
N THR A 143 -22.29 11.82 0.20
CA THR A 143 -23.21 11.32 -0.83
C THR A 143 -22.47 10.68 -2.01
N HIS A 144 -21.23 11.11 -2.27
CA HIS A 144 -20.49 10.68 -3.46
C HIS A 144 -19.76 9.35 -3.28
N THR A 145 -19.92 8.48 -4.28
CA THR A 145 -18.96 7.37 -4.48
C THR A 145 -17.61 7.91 -4.93
N LEU A 146 -16.52 7.18 -4.70
CA LEU A 146 -15.16 7.62 -5.06
C LEU A 146 -15.02 7.98 -6.55
N SER A 147 -15.62 7.20 -7.46
CA SER A 147 -15.65 7.53 -8.90
C SER A 147 -16.50 8.77 -9.23
N SER A 148 -17.46 9.17 -8.39
CA SER A 148 -18.20 10.42 -8.55
C SER A 148 -17.37 11.60 -8.05
N TYR A 149 -16.85 11.51 -6.82
CA TYR A 149 -16.03 12.55 -6.19
C TYR A 149 -14.81 12.90 -7.06
N LEU A 150 -14.08 11.89 -7.55
CA LEU A 150 -12.93 12.11 -8.44
C LEU A 150 -13.31 12.76 -9.78
N LYS A 151 -14.51 12.55 -10.33
CA LYS A 151 -14.95 13.23 -11.56
C LYS A 151 -15.19 14.72 -11.36
N GLU A 152 -15.62 15.11 -10.16
CA GLU A 152 -15.80 16.49 -9.76
C GLU A 152 -14.45 17.17 -9.48
N VAL A 153 -13.64 16.59 -8.58
CA VAL A 153 -12.42 17.26 -8.07
C VAL A 153 -11.19 17.11 -8.99
N CYS A 154 -11.19 16.16 -9.92
CA CYS A 154 -10.16 15.98 -10.95
C CYS A 154 -10.71 16.25 -12.37
N PRO A 155 -11.18 17.49 -12.66
CA PRO A 155 -11.76 17.81 -13.96
C PRO A 155 -10.72 17.65 -15.08
N LYS A 156 -11.19 17.23 -16.27
CA LYS A 156 -10.34 16.97 -17.45
C LYS A 156 -9.31 15.85 -17.26
N TRP A 157 -9.52 14.91 -16.31
CA TRP A 157 -8.66 13.74 -16.06
C TRP A 157 -8.13 13.05 -17.34
N ALA A 158 -8.99 12.83 -18.34
CA ALA A 158 -8.62 12.19 -19.60
C ALA A 158 -7.53 12.93 -20.41
N LYS A 159 -7.36 14.25 -20.22
CA LYS A 159 -6.22 15.02 -20.74
C LYS A 159 -5.01 14.90 -19.81
N ILE A 160 -5.21 15.04 -18.50
CA ILE A 160 -4.12 14.99 -17.51
C ILE A 160 -3.36 13.65 -17.58
N GLN A 161 -4.08 12.51 -17.67
CA GLN A 161 -3.45 11.20 -17.81
C GLN A 161 -2.57 11.10 -19.07
N LYS A 162 -2.98 11.71 -20.19
CA LYS A 162 -2.23 11.65 -21.47
C LYS A 162 -1.06 12.64 -21.54
N GLN A 163 -1.00 13.61 -20.63
CA GLN A 163 0.13 14.53 -20.47
C GLN A 163 1.17 14.00 -19.48
N HIS A 164 0.86 12.96 -18.70
CA HIS A 164 1.80 12.39 -17.73
C HIS A 164 2.74 11.38 -18.39
N THR A 165 4.04 11.64 -18.35
CA THR A 165 5.08 10.79 -18.95
C THR A 165 6.21 10.42 -17.97
N GLU A 166 6.18 10.96 -16.75
CA GLU A 166 7.22 10.75 -15.74
C GLU A 166 7.12 9.35 -15.10
N THR A 167 8.25 8.67 -14.95
CA THR A 167 8.36 7.46 -14.12
C THR A 167 8.67 7.85 -12.67
N ARG A 168 8.38 6.97 -11.71
CA ARG A 168 8.38 7.26 -10.25
C ARG A 168 7.47 8.41 -9.78
N SER A 169 6.84 9.17 -10.67
CA SER A 169 5.80 10.15 -10.34
C SER A 169 4.39 9.54 -10.42
N ILE A 170 3.44 10.11 -9.68
CA ILE A 170 2.03 9.73 -9.65
C ILE A 170 1.16 11.01 -9.60
N VAL A 171 0.27 11.19 -10.58
CA VAL A 171 -0.63 12.37 -10.68
C VAL A 171 -1.66 12.42 -9.55
N LEU A 172 -2.30 11.28 -9.25
CA LEU A 172 -3.35 11.13 -8.26
C LEU A 172 -2.95 10.08 -7.22
N LEU A 173 -2.67 10.50 -5.99
CA LEU A 173 -2.35 9.62 -4.88
C LEU A 173 -3.54 9.53 -3.91
N ILE A 174 -4.00 8.32 -3.63
CA ILE A 174 -5.09 8.04 -2.68
C ILE A 174 -4.51 7.27 -1.48
N VAL A 175 -4.66 7.84 -0.29
CA VAL A 175 -4.02 7.34 0.94
C VAL A 175 -5.09 6.86 1.90
N CYS A 176 -4.95 5.63 2.41
CA CYS A 176 -5.97 4.96 3.22
C CYS A 176 -5.39 4.12 4.36
N GLY A 177 -6.22 3.85 5.37
CA GLY A 177 -5.77 3.22 6.61
C GLY A 177 -5.41 1.72 6.54
N SER A 178 -5.68 1.01 5.44
CA SER A 178 -5.33 -0.42 5.36
C SER A 178 -5.15 -0.96 3.93
N ALA A 179 -4.38 -2.05 3.82
CA ALA A 179 -4.17 -2.78 2.57
C ALA A 179 -5.45 -3.42 1.98
N LEU A 180 -6.45 -3.74 2.82
CA LEU A 180 -7.76 -4.23 2.34
C LEU A 180 -8.54 -3.08 1.70
N ARG A 181 -8.65 -1.96 2.43
CA ARG A 181 -9.29 -0.73 1.93
C ARG A 181 -8.63 -0.21 0.66
N THR A 182 -7.30 -0.32 0.53
CA THR A 182 -6.58 -0.04 -0.74
C THR A 182 -7.18 -0.81 -1.92
N ILE A 183 -7.41 -2.12 -1.75
CA ILE A 183 -7.94 -2.99 -2.81
C ILE A 183 -9.38 -2.60 -3.16
N ASP A 184 -10.18 -2.20 -2.17
CA ASP A 184 -11.57 -1.79 -2.40
C ASP A 184 -11.70 -0.41 -3.05
N LEU A 185 -10.87 0.56 -2.66
CA LEU A 185 -10.74 1.86 -3.33
C LEU A 185 -10.34 1.67 -4.81
N ILE A 186 -9.41 0.74 -5.11
CA ILE A 186 -9.01 0.41 -6.49
C ILE A 186 -10.16 -0.17 -7.32
N LYS A 187 -11.10 -0.92 -6.71
CA LYS A 187 -12.34 -1.34 -7.39
C LYS A 187 -13.24 -0.11 -7.64
N GLN A 188 -13.39 0.75 -6.64
CA GLN A 188 -14.29 1.90 -6.68
C GLN A 188 -13.87 3.01 -7.66
N ILE A 189 -12.58 3.15 -8.02
CA ILE A 189 -12.13 4.07 -9.09
C ILE A 189 -12.34 3.54 -10.52
N GLY A 190 -12.88 2.32 -10.70
CA GLY A 190 -13.00 1.67 -12.01
C GLY A 190 -13.71 2.52 -13.07
N ALA A 191 -14.75 3.25 -12.68
CA ALA A 191 -15.54 4.12 -13.56
C ALA A 191 -14.98 5.55 -13.72
N PHE A 192 -13.85 5.87 -13.08
CA PHE A 192 -13.11 7.13 -13.23
C PHE A 192 -11.80 6.94 -14.00
N LYS A 193 -11.04 5.87 -13.68
CA LYS A 193 -9.63 5.73 -14.10
C LYS A 193 -9.41 5.68 -15.62
N GLY A 194 -10.32 5.07 -16.38
CA GLY A 194 -10.17 4.90 -17.84
C GLY A 194 -8.92 4.09 -18.21
N GLU A 195 -8.09 4.67 -19.09
CA GLU A 195 -6.81 4.13 -19.55
C GLU A 195 -5.70 4.20 -18.48
N ALA A 196 -5.87 4.99 -17.41
CA ALA A 196 -4.87 5.23 -16.39
C ALA A 196 -4.33 3.95 -15.72
N LYS A 197 -3.00 3.83 -15.66
CA LYS A 197 -2.29 2.78 -14.91
C LYS A 197 -2.36 3.07 -13.40
N VAL A 198 -2.82 2.08 -12.64
CA VAL A 198 -3.07 2.15 -11.19
C VAL A 198 -2.09 1.24 -10.43
N GLN A 199 -1.38 1.77 -9.42
CA GLN A 199 -0.41 1.01 -8.61
C GLN A 199 -0.85 0.87 -7.14
N LYS A 200 -0.57 -0.30 -6.56
CA LYS A 200 -0.95 -0.72 -5.18
C LYS A 200 0.17 -0.44 -4.17
N LEU A 201 0.16 0.69 -3.49
CA LEU A 201 1.23 1.17 -2.60
C LEU A 201 1.12 0.61 -1.15
N PHE A 202 1.19 -0.72 -0.98
CA PHE A 202 1.20 -1.37 0.34
C PHE A 202 2.15 -2.58 0.42
N ALA A 203 2.40 -3.07 1.64
CA ALA A 203 3.60 -3.88 1.94
C ALA A 203 3.47 -5.42 1.86
N ARG A 204 2.28 -6.00 1.62
CA ARG A 204 2.04 -7.44 1.90
C ARG A 204 2.88 -8.44 1.10
N HIS A 205 3.16 -8.17 -0.18
CA HIS A 205 3.77 -9.16 -1.10
C HIS A 205 4.87 -8.60 -2.01
N ILE A 206 5.24 -7.32 -1.87
CA ILE A 206 6.26 -6.67 -2.68
C ILE A 206 7.28 -6.01 -1.74
N LYS A 207 8.56 -6.37 -1.85
CA LYS A 207 9.67 -5.72 -1.13
C LYS A 207 9.73 -4.23 -1.48
N LEU A 208 10.49 -3.43 -0.73
CA LEU A 208 10.57 -2.00 -1.03
C LEU A 208 11.26 -1.78 -2.38
N ASP A 209 12.45 -2.35 -2.56
CA ASP A 209 13.31 -2.15 -3.74
C ASP A 209 12.66 -2.67 -5.03
N ASP A 210 11.93 -3.78 -4.95
CA ASP A 210 11.19 -4.31 -6.11
C ASP A 210 10.00 -3.43 -6.49
N HIS A 211 9.42 -2.71 -5.53
CA HIS A 211 8.39 -1.70 -5.79
C HIS A 211 8.99 -0.46 -6.47
N ILE A 212 10.18 -0.03 -6.06
CA ILE A 212 10.95 1.04 -6.70
C ILE A 212 11.25 0.68 -8.16
N LYS A 213 11.69 -0.56 -8.43
CA LYS A 213 11.91 -1.08 -9.79
C LYS A 213 10.61 -1.06 -10.63
N VAL A 214 9.46 -1.39 -10.05
CA VAL A 214 8.17 -1.34 -10.76
C VAL A 214 7.77 0.11 -11.11
N LEU A 215 7.89 1.04 -10.16
CA LEU A 215 7.59 2.47 -10.37
C LEU A 215 8.57 3.15 -11.35
N GLY A 216 9.82 2.69 -11.42
CA GLY A 216 10.81 3.16 -12.40
C GLY A 216 10.64 2.57 -13.80
N LYS A 217 10.04 1.37 -13.94
CA LYS A 217 9.87 0.68 -15.23
C LYS A 217 8.77 1.25 -16.14
N GLY A 218 7.90 2.13 -15.63
CA GLY A 218 6.85 2.73 -16.46
C GLY A 218 5.95 3.71 -15.74
N VAL A 219 5.33 4.58 -16.53
CA VAL A 219 4.45 5.67 -16.08
C VAL A 219 3.28 5.12 -15.25
N THR A 220 3.12 5.66 -14.04
CA THR A 220 2.00 5.38 -13.14
C THR A 220 1.17 6.65 -12.97
N HIS A 221 -0.16 6.54 -13.03
CA HIS A 221 -1.05 7.71 -13.07
C HIS A 221 -1.81 7.85 -11.74
N ILE A 222 -2.24 6.72 -11.17
CA ILE A 222 -2.96 6.65 -9.90
C ILE A 222 -2.19 5.72 -8.95
N GLY A 223 -1.88 6.20 -7.76
CA GLY A 223 -1.38 5.39 -6.65
C GLY A 223 -2.48 5.24 -5.60
N VAL A 224 -2.70 4.04 -5.07
CA VAL A 224 -3.59 3.83 -3.93
C VAL A 224 -2.87 2.98 -2.90
N GLY A 225 -2.82 3.40 -1.63
CA GLY A 225 -2.10 2.63 -0.61
C GLY A 225 -2.10 3.16 0.81
N THR A 226 -1.16 2.66 1.59
CA THR A 226 -1.04 2.87 3.04
C THR A 226 0.12 3.80 3.39
N PRO A 227 -0.04 4.76 4.33
CA PRO A 227 0.97 5.76 4.65
C PRO A 227 2.41 5.22 4.80
N GLY A 228 2.65 4.22 5.66
CA GLY A 228 4.00 3.72 5.92
C GLY A 228 4.75 3.15 4.71
N ARG A 229 4.05 2.68 3.66
CA ARG A 229 4.70 2.28 2.40
C ARG A 229 4.89 3.47 1.45
N ILE A 230 4.06 4.50 1.52
CA ILE A 230 4.22 5.72 0.73
C ILE A 230 5.40 6.53 1.29
N ALA A 231 5.48 6.73 2.60
CA ALA A 231 6.63 7.33 3.29
C ALA A 231 7.94 6.63 2.91
N ALA A 232 8.01 5.30 3.08
CA ALA A 232 9.20 4.51 2.73
C ALA A 232 9.58 4.53 1.23
N LEU A 233 8.63 4.85 0.32
CA LEU A 233 8.93 5.03 -1.11
C LEU A 233 9.49 6.42 -1.41
N LEU A 234 9.04 7.46 -0.69
CA LEU A 234 9.56 8.83 -0.75
C LEU A 234 10.97 8.91 -0.14
N GLU A 235 11.15 8.34 1.05
CA GLU A 235 12.44 8.20 1.77
C GLU A 235 13.53 7.44 1.00
N LYS A 236 13.16 6.77 -0.11
CA LYS A 236 14.06 5.99 -0.99
C LYS A 236 14.02 6.45 -2.45
N GLU A 237 13.49 7.65 -2.73
CA GLU A 237 13.44 8.25 -4.08
C GLU A 237 12.79 7.33 -5.15
N GLY A 238 11.92 6.43 -4.68
CA GLY A 238 11.15 5.48 -5.51
C GLY A 238 9.78 6.00 -5.90
N LEU A 239 9.29 7.00 -5.15
CA LEU A 239 8.19 7.88 -5.49
C LEU A 239 8.72 9.33 -5.41
N THR A 240 8.35 10.18 -6.37
CA THR A 240 8.58 11.64 -6.31
C THR A 240 7.25 12.38 -6.19
N MET A 241 7.27 13.56 -5.56
CA MET A 241 6.13 14.49 -5.52
C MET A 241 6.03 15.36 -6.79
N GLN A 242 7.08 15.43 -7.60
CA GLN A 242 7.05 16.08 -8.92
C GLN A 242 5.93 15.45 -9.76
N GLY A 243 5.19 16.27 -10.52
CA GLY A 243 4.04 15.81 -11.32
C GLY A 243 2.77 15.45 -10.53
N MET A 244 2.82 15.33 -9.20
CA MET A 244 1.62 15.05 -8.38
C MET A 244 0.70 16.28 -8.35
N ARG A 245 -0.58 16.06 -8.62
CA ARG A 245 -1.61 17.12 -8.67
C ARG A 245 -2.72 16.95 -7.65
N TYR A 246 -3.02 15.71 -7.28
CA TYR A 246 -4.15 15.39 -6.42
C TYR A 246 -3.73 14.38 -5.36
N LEU A 247 -3.96 14.72 -4.09
CA LEU A 247 -3.85 13.82 -2.96
C LEU A 247 -5.22 13.67 -2.32
N ILE A 248 -5.71 12.44 -2.17
CA ILE A 248 -7.01 12.16 -1.54
C ILE A 248 -6.77 11.31 -0.30
N PHE A 249 -7.18 11.82 0.86
CA PHE A 249 -7.22 11.04 2.09
C PHE A 249 -8.57 10.33 2.21
N ASP A 250 -8.55 9.02 2.43
CA ASP A 250 -9.70 8.19 2.79
C ASP A 250 -10.08 8.42 4.25
N TRP A 251 -10.55 9.64 4.52
CA TRP A 251 -10.67 10.28 5.83
C TRP A 251 -11.96 9.88 6.55
N ASN A 252 -13.05 9.76 5.79
CA ASN A 252 -14.38 9.47 6.31
C ASN A 252 -14.60 7.96 6.53
N HIS A 253 -13.77 7.12 5.91
CA HIS A 253 -13.83 5.68 6.09
C HIS A 253 -13.50 5.26 7.53
N ARG A 254 -14.41 4.52 8.15
CA ARG A 254 -14.23 3.90 9.46
C ARG A 254 -13.96 2.40 9.33
N ASP A 255 -13.00 1.91 10.11
CA ASP A 255 -12.66 0.48 10.20
C ASP A 255 -13.71 -0.32 11.00
N GLN A 256 -13.51 -1.64 11.13
CA GLN A 256 -14.37 -2.54 11.91
C GLN A 256 -14.49 -2.17 13.41
N LYS A 257 -13.62 -1.27 13.92
CA LYS A 257 -13.63 -0.75 15.29
C LYS A 257 -14.13 0.71 15.36
N GLN A 258 -14.70 1.22 14.27
CA GLN A 258 -15.20 2.58 14.06
C GLN A 258 -14.13 3.69 14.05
N ARG A 259 -12.86 3.35 13.80
CA ARG A 259 -11.73 4.28 13.73
C ARG A 259 -11.48 4.76 12.30
N ARG A 260 -11.26 6.05 12.10
CA ARG A 260 -10.73 6.62 10.84
C ARG A 260 -9.21 6.38 10.74
N MET A 261 -8.62 6.62 9.58
CA MET A 261 -7.16 6.49 9.38
C MET A 261 -6.32 7.34 10.34
N VAL A 262 -6.84 8.49 10.79
CA VAL A 262 -6.16 9.39 11.75
C VAL A 262 -6.38 9.02 13.22
N ASP A 263 -7.34 8.15 13.51
CA ASP A 263 -7.64 7.65 14.87
C ASP A 263 -6.78 6.40 15.22
N ILE A 264 -5.83 6.04 14.34
CA ILE A 264 -4.91 4.90 14.46
C ILE A 264 -3.48 5.43 14.54
N THR A 265 -2.80 5.27 15.68
CA THR A 265 -1.53 5.94 16.00
C THR A 265 -0.42 5.70 14.97
N GLU A 266 -0.29 4.47 14.48
CA GLU A 266 0.75 4.08 13.51
C GLU A 266 0.48 4.74 12.15
N VAL A 267 -0.77 4.67 11.69
CA VAL A 267 -1.23 5.25 10.42
C VAL A 267 -1.18 6.78 10.45
N LYS A 268 -1.52 7.40 11.60
CA LYS A 268 -1.37 8.85 11.84
C LYS A 268 0.11 9.27 11.81
N THR A 269 0.99 8.54 12.48
CA THR A 269 2.43 8.83 12.49
C THR A 269 3.01 8.79 11.08
N ASP A 270 2.72 7.72 10.33
CA ASP A 270 3.20 7.59 8.95
C ASP A 270 2.52 8.57 7.97
N LEU A 271 1.28 9.00 8.23
CA LEU A 271 0.63 10.07 7.49
C LEU A 271 1.38 11.39 7.68
N LEU A 272 1.72 11.75 8.92
CA LEU A 272 2.42 12.99 9.25
C LEU A 272 3.83 13.03 8.61
N LYS A 273 4.52 11.89 8.53
CA LYS A 273 5.78 11.79 7.74
C LYS A 273 5.58 12.18 6.27
N ILE A 274 4.48 11.77 5.63
CA ILE A 274 4.22 12.13 4.21
C ILE A 274 3.99 13.64 4.07
N MET A 275 3.34 14.28 5.06
CA MET A 275 3.17 15.73 5.09
C MET A 275 4.55 16.43 5.09
N ASP A 276 5.45 15.95 5.95
CA ASP A 276 6.81 16.49 6.14
C ASP A 276 7.76 16.16 4.97
N LEU A 277 7.56 15.05 4.26
CA LEU A 277 8.33 14.61 3.07
C LEU A 277 7.93 15.41 1.80
N GLY A 278 7.90 16.74 1.91
CA GLY A 278 7.71 17.68 0.81
C GLY A 278 6.26 17.96 0.41
N LEU A 279 5.26 17.21 0.89
CA LEU A 279 3.87 17.39 0.47
C LEU A 279 3.31 18.77 0.85
N VAL A 280 3.58 19.25 2.07
CA VAL A 280 3.13 20.58 2.52
C VAL A 280 3.66 21.68 1.60
N GLN A 281 4.92 21.55 1.16
CA GLN A 281 5.54 22.46 0.20
C GLN A 281 4.84 22.41 -1.17
N SER A 282 4.64 21.22 -1.75
CA SER A 282 3.91 21.06 -3.03
C SER A 282 2.49 21.62 -2.97
N CYS A 283 1.84 21.56 -1.81
CA CYS A 283 0.52 22.16 -1.61
C CYS A 283 0.60 23.70 -1.55
N ARG A 284 1.58 24.28 -0.83
CA ARG A 284 1.78 25.75 -0.75
C ARG A 284 2.19 26.37 -2.09
N GLU A 285 2.97 25.65 -2.90
CA GLU A 285 3.31 26.00 -4.28
C GLU A 285 2.12 25.87 -5.25
N GLY A 286 1.03 25.25 -4.83
CA GLY A 286 -0.16 25.01 -5.66
C GLY A 286 0.01 23.95 -6.73
N SER A 287 1.11 23.17 -6.71
CA SER A 287 1.33 22.06 -7.64
C SER A 287 0.43 20.86 -7.32
N ALA A 288 0.22 20.58 -6.02
CA ALA A 288 -0.70 19.55 -5.51
C ALA A 288 -1.90 20.15 -4.75
N LYS A 289 -3.03 19.43 -4.75
CA LYS A 289 -4.23 19.75 -3.95
C LYS A 289 -4.73 18.55 -3.14
N ILE A 290 -5.29 18.81 -1.95
CA ILE A 290 -5.75 17.82 -0.98
C ILE A 290 -7.27 17.71 -0.96
N GLY A 291 -7.81 16.50 -1.17
CA GLY A 291 -9.21 16.14 -0.93
C GLY A 291 -9.37 15.24 0.28
N LEU A 292 -10.52 15.35 0.94
CA LEU A 292 -10.94 14.49 2.06
C LEU A 292 -12.18 13.71 1.61
N PHE A 293 -12.01 12.38 1.45
CA PHE A 293 -13.02 11.46 0.95
C PHE A 293 -13.63 10.60 2.06
#